data_AF-A0A4P5UR76-F1
#
_entry.id   AF-A0A4P5UR76-F1
#
_cell.length_a   1.000
_cell.length_b   1.000
_cell.length_c   1.000
_cell.angle_alpha   90.00
_cell.angle_beta   90.00
_cell.angle_gamma   90.00
#
_symmetry.space_group_name_H-M   'P 1'
#
loop_
_entity.id
_entity.type
_entity.pdbx_description
1 polymer ?
#
loop_
_entity_poly.entity_id
_entity_poly.type
_entity_poly.pdbx_seq_one_letter_code
_entity_poly.pdbx_strand_id
1 'polypeptide(L)'
;MNSILAGLPQELPRALFGEFSGKFEHSQNAVGKSNTKKAKIEDVIVLGLKKSVKWNMADPHTGRITIFSGTYSIVTEHDEYYYLLCTVSSKSGNTSMTGKFYLSVPKNGDDITYTDISKMHSYKLKKK
;
A
#
# COMPACT_ATOMS: atom_id res chain seq x y z
N MET A 1 -16.90 33.83 -5.82
CA MET A 1 -17.05 32.84 -6.91
C MET A 1 -16.58 31.51 -6.37
N ASN A 2 -17.51 30.58 -6.11
CA ASN A 2 -17.21 29.27 -5.54
C ASN A 2 -16.54 28.40 -6.61
N SER A 3 -15.22 28.24 -6.52
CA SER A 3 -14.48 27.32 -7.37
C SER A 3 -14.82 25.88 -6.96
N ILE A 4 -15.62 25.27 -7.81
CA ILE A 4 -15.92 23.85 -7.97
C ILE A 4 -14.79 22.96 -7.43
N LEU A 5 -14.92 22.50 -6.18
CA LEU A 5 -14.31 21.27 -5.66
C LEU A 5 -15.25 20.07 -5.94
N ALA A 6 -16.13 20.18 -6.93
CA ALA A 6 -16.96 19.07 -7.38
C ALA A 6 -16.21 18.31 -8.47
N GLY A 7 -15.93 17.03 -8.22
CA GLY A 7 -15.49 16.14 -9.30
C GLY A 7 -14.82 14.86 -8.84
N LEU A 8 -14.09 14.87 -7.72
CA LEU A 8 -13.39 13.66 -7.29
C LEU A 8 -14.37 12.67 -6.64
N PRO A 9 -14.34 11.39 -7.06
CA PRO A 9 -15.11 10.36 -6.40
C PRO A 9 -14.67 10.27 -4.93
N GLN A 10 -15.63 10.12 -4.03
CA GLN A 10 -15.32 9.98 -2.62
C GLN A 10 -14.75 8.60 -2.30
N GLU A 11 -15.08 7.57 -3.08
CA GLU A 11 -14.62 6.20 -2.88
C GLU A 11 -14.18 5.57 -4.21
N LEU A 12 -13.30 4.58 -4.13
CA LEU A 12 -12.95 3.79 -5.31
C LEU A 12 -14.14 2.92 -5.76
N PRO A 13 -14.26 2.62 -7.06
CA PRO A 13 -15.15 1.57 -7.55
C PRO A 13 -14.90 0.23 -6.85
N ARG A 14 -15.98 -0.51 -6.55
CA ARG A 14 -15.91 -1.80 -5.84
C ARG A 14 -14.99 -2.83 -6.48
N ALA A 15 -14.85 -2.79 -7.80
CA ALA A 15 -13.97 -3.67 -8.56
C ALA A 15 -12.49 -3.51 -8.19
N LEU A 16 -12.08 -2.35 -7.66
CA LEU A 16 -10.71 -2.04 -7.27
C LEU A 16 -10.38 -2.43 -5.82
N PHE A 17 -11.37 -2.95 -5.08
CA PHE A 17 -11.10 -3.52 -3.76
C PHE A 17 -10.46 -4.90 -3.88
N GLY A 18 -9.68 -5.24 -2.85
CA GLY A 18 -8.99 -6.52 -2.79
C GLY A 18 -7.62 -6.42 -2.14
N GLU A 19 -6.93 -7.54 -2.22
CA GLU A 19 -5.58 -7.72 -1.70
C GLU A 19 -4.57 -7.62 -2.84
N PHE A 20 -3.52 -6.84 -2.61
CA PHE A 20 -2.43 -6.63 -3.55
C PHE A 20 -1.12 -7.01 -2.86
N SER A 21 -0.28 -7.82 -3.51
CA SER A 21 1.04 -8.18 -2.98
C SER A 21 2.16 -8.05 -4.01
N GLY A 22 3.37 -7.90 -3.50
CA GLY A 22 4.57 -7.80 -4.30
C GLY A 22 5.82 -8.02 -3.47
N LYS A 23 6.95 -8.10 -4.15
CA LYS A 23 8.25 -8.40 -3.56
C LYS A 23 9.18 -7.21 -3.76
N PHE A 24 9.96 -6.89 -2.73
CA PHE A 24 11.11 -6.00 -2.89
C PHE A 24 12.14 -6.67 -3.81
N GLU A 25 12.36 -6.09 -5.01
CA GLU A 25 13.39 -6.58 -5.95
C GLU A 25 14.79 -6.57 -5.33
N HIS A 26 15.08 -5.65 -4.41
CA HIS A 26 16.43 -5.49 -3.82
C HIS A 26 16.77 -6.46 -2.67
N SER A 27 15.87 -7.36 -2.29
CA SER A 27 16.16 -8.36 -1.23
C SER A 27 17.02 -9.54 -1.69
N GLN A 28 17.25 -9.71 -3.00
CA GLN A 28 18.02 -10.85 -3.51
C GLN A 28 19.54 -10.68 -3.38
N ASN A 29 20.06 -9.46 -3.21
CA ASN A 29 21.51 -9.22 -3.19
C ASN A 29 22.14 -9.23 -1.79
N ALA A 30 21.36 -9.41 -0.71
CA ALA A 30 21.86 -9.37 0.68
C ALA A 30 21.71 -10.69 1.45
N VAL A 31 21.24 -11.79 0.82
CA VAL A 31 21.16 -13.09 1.49
C VAL A 31 22.21 -14.02 0.90
N GLY A 32 23.44 -13.85 1.39
CA GLY A 32 24.42 -14.91 1.35
C GLY A 32 23.80 -16.21 1.89
N LYS A 33 23.84 -17.25 1.06
CA LYS A 33 23.78 -18.68 1.40
C LYS A 33 23.18 -19.00 2.79
N SER A 34 21.85 -19.07 2.90
CA SER A 34 21.21 -19.75 4.03
C SER A 34 20.14 -20.72 3.53
N ASN A 35 20.38 -22.01 3.76
CA ASN A 35 19.55 -23.17 3.37
C ASN A 35 18.26 -23.30 4.21
N THR A 36 17.63 -22.19 4.60
CA THR A 36 16.30 -22.23 5.20
C THR A 36 15.29 -21.76 4.17
N LYS A 37 14.22 -22.54 3.99
CA LYS A 37 12.98 -22.12 3.31
C LYS A 37 12.41 -20.90 4.03
N LYS A 38 13.00 -19.72 3.85
CA LYS A 38 12.40 -18.47 4.28
C LYS A 38 11.18 -18.30 3.39
N ALA A 39 9.99 -18.41 3.98
CA ALA A 39 8.76 -18.01 3.32
C ALA A 39 9.03 -16.65 2.67
N LYS A 40 8.75 -16.51 1.37
CA LYS A 40 8.85 -15.23 0.68
C LYS A 40 7.88 -14.28 1.39
N ILE A 41 8.39 -13.44 2.27
CA ILE A 41 7.56 -12.50 3.02
C ILE A 41 7.29 -11.33 2.07
N GLU A 42 6.03 -11.16 1.72
CA GLU A 42 5.56 -10.15 0.76
C GLU A 42 4.90 -9.02 1.51
N ASP A 43 5.12 -7.79 1.05
CA ASP A 43 4.30 -6.66 1.47
C ASP A 43 2.90 -6.83 0.87
N VAL A 44 1.89 -6.65 1.72
CA VAL A 44 0.49 -6.81 1.33
C VAL A 44 -0.28 -5.53 1.66
N ILE A 45 -0.99 -5.00 0.67
CA ILE A 45 -1.92 -3.89 0.84
C ILE A 45 -3.32 -4.38 0.54
N VAL A 46 -4.26 -4.06 1.42
CA VAL A 46 -5.68 -4.37 1.24
C VAL A 46 -6.45 -3.06 1.14
N LEU A 47 -7.11 -2.84 0.02
CA LEU A 47 -8.05 -1.74 -0.18
C LEU A 47 -9.47 -2.26 0.03
N GLY A 48 -10.22 -1.60 0.93
CA GLY A 48 -11.55 -2.03 1.32
C GLY A 48 -12.61 -0.95 1.21
N LEU A 49 -13.84 -1.35 1.53
CA LEU A 49 -15.02 -0.48 1.62
C LEU A 49 -14.81 0.64 2.64
N LYS A 50 -15.61 1.71 2.54
CA LYS A 50 -15.63 2.83 3.49
C LYS A 50 -14.24 3.47 3.68
N LYS A 51 -13.51 3.63 2.58
CA LYS A 51 -12.16 4.20 2.58
C LYS A 51 -11.13 3.46 3.44
N SER A 52 -11.31 2.15 3.67
CA SER A 52 -10.39 1.40 4.53
C SER A 52 -9.13 0.93 3.79
N VAL A 53 -8.00 0.95 4.50
CA VAL A 53 -6.73 0.38 4.04
C VAL A 53 -6.06 -0.42 5.15
N LYS A 54 -5.49 -1.57 4.81
CA LYS A 54 -4.55 -2.32 5.66
C LYS A 54 -3.23 -2.49 4.93
N TRP A 55 -2.14 -2.42 5.68
CA TRP A 55 -0.80 -2.63 5.15
C TRP A 55 -0.05 -3.59 6.08
N ASN A 56 0.32 -4.75 5.54
CA ASN A 56 1.17 -5.71 6.20
C ASN A 56 2.58 -5.48 5.67
N MET A 57 3.41 -4.85 6.49
CA MET A 57 4.80 -4.57 6.16
C MET A 57 5.68 -5.71 6.66
N ALA A 58 6.42 -6.32 5.75
CA ALA A 58 7.41 -7.33 6.03
C ALA A 58 8.76 -6.70 6.34
N ASP A 59 9.33 -6.97 7.52
CA ASP A 59 10.72 -6.62 7.81
C ASP A 59 11.66 -7.61 7.07
N PRO A 60 12.49 -7.15 6.12
CA PRO A 60 13.35 -8.02 5.33
C PRO A 60 14.49 -8.66 6.15
N HIS A 61 14.85 -8.08 7.30
CA HIS A 61 15.93 -8.56 8.16
C HIS A 61 15.41 -9.55 9.20
N THR A 62 14.29 -9.23 9.85
CA THR A 62 13.75 -10.05 10.95
C THR A 62 12.66 -11.02 10.50
N GLY A 63 12.06 -10.79 9.34
CA GLY A 63 10.90 -11.52 8.84
C GLY A 63 9.63 -11.31 9.66
N ARG A 64 9.62 -10.33 10.56
CA ARG A 64 8.41 -9.96 11.31
C ARG A 64 7.48 -9.18 10.41
N ILE A 65 6.18 -9.43 10.56
CA ILE A 65 5.13 -8.67 9.88
C ILE A 65 4.57 -7.66 10.86
N THR A 66 4.57 -6.39 10.47
CA THR A 66 3.88 -5.32 11.19
C THR A 66 2.60 -4.99 10.44
N ILE A 67 1.47 -5.04 11.15
CA ILE A 67 0.15 -4.78 10.57
C ILE A 67 -0.25 -3.35 10.90
N PHE A 68 -0.50 -2.57 9.86
CA PHE A 68 -1.05 -1.23 9.93
C PHE A 68 -2.49 -1.22 9.42
N SER A 69 -3.32 -0.37 10.01
CA SER A 69 -4.70 -0.14 9.58
C SER A 69 -5.00 1.35 9.57
N GLY A 70 -5.85 1.78 8.65
CA GLY A 70 -6.28 3.16 8.57
C GLY A 70 -7.19 3.44 7.40
N THR A 71 -7.07 4.64 6.83
CA THR A 71 -7.95 5.13 5.78
C THR A 71 -7.19 5.66 4.58
N TYR A 72 -7.85 5.68 3.43
CA TYR A 72 -7.37 6.35 2.23
C TYR A 72 -8.26 7.55 1.86
N SER A 73 -7.71 8.47 1.08
CA SER A 73 -8.45 9.55 0.43
C SER A 73 -7.98 9.70 -1.01
N ILE A 74 -8.91 9.89 -1.94
CA ILE A 74 -8.60 10.17 -3.35
C ILE A 74 -8.13 11.62 -3.43
N VAL A 75 -6.87 11.81 -3.78
CA VAL A 75 -6.23 13.13 -3.90
C VAL A 75 -6.38 13.66 -5.32
N THR A 76 -6.32 12.78 -6.31
CA THR A 76 -6.44 13.13 -7.72
C THR A 76 -6.98 11.94 -8.51
N GLU A 77 -7.76 12.20 -9.55
CA GLU A 77 -8.17 11.23 -10.56
C GLU A 77 -7.55 11.63 -11.89
N HIS A 78 -6.88 10.68 -12.54
CA HIS A 78 -6.43 10.78 -13.92
C HIS A 78 -7.26 9.84 -14.79
N ASP A 79 -7.06 9.90 -16.11
CA ASP A 79 -7.80 9.06 -17.06
C ASP A 79 -7.61 7.57 -16.73
N GLU A 80 -6.39 7.16 -16.40
CA GLU A 80 -6.01 5.75 -16.24
C GLU A 80 -5.87 5.28 -14.79
N TYR A 81 -5.77 6.19 -13.81
CA TYR A 81 -5.51 5.83 -12.41
C TYR A 81 -6.10 6.83 -11.39
N TYR A 82 -6.35 6.33 -10.18
CA TYR A 82 -6.63 7.12 -8.98
C TYR A 82 -5.35 7.30 -8.16
N TYR A 83 -5.09 8.51 -7.69
CA TYR A 83 -4.00 8.77 -6.74
C TYR A 83 -4.56 8.91 -5.33
N LEU A 84 -4.10 8.06 -4.42
CA LEU A 84 -4.60 7.95 -3.05
C LEU A 84 -3.53 8.39 -2.06
N LEU A 85 -3.95 9.11 -1.01
CA LEU A 85 -3.19 9.28 0.21
C LEU A 85 -3.74 8.31 1.26
N CYS A 86 -2.89 7.39 1.72
CA CYS A 86 -3.19 6.47 2.81
C CYS A 86 -2.59 6.99 4.12
N THR A 87 -3.37 6.99 5.19
CA THR A 87 -2.91 7.26 6.55
C THR A 87 -3.21 6.04 7.40
N VAL A 88 -2.17 5.46 8.01
CA VAL A 88 -2.27 4.20 8.74
C VAL A 88 -1.60 4.29 10.10
N SER A 89 -2.00 3.39 11.00
CA SER A 89 -1.38 3.25 12.31
C SER A 89 -1.28 1.79 12.73
N SER A 90 -0.32 1.50 13.59
CA SER A 90 -0.17 0.21 14.27
C SER A 90 0.08 0.48 15.75
N LYS A 91 -0.47 -0.37 16.62
CA LYS A 91 -0.26 -0.29 18.06
C LYS A 91 0.38 -1.58 18.55
N SER A 92 1.48 -1.44 19.28
CA SER A 92 2.18 -2.54 19.93
C SER A 92 2.45 -2.17 21.39
N GLY A 93 1.69 -2.78 22.31
CA GLY A 93 1.68 -2.39 23.72
C GLY A 93 1.33 -0.92 23.91
N ASN A 94 2.24 -0.17 24.52
CA ASN A 94 2.10 1.27 24.75
C ASN A 94 2.69 2.14 23.62
N THR A 95 3.23 1.52 22.58
CA THR A 95 3.81 2.23 21.43
C THR A 95 2.81 2.28 20.29
N SER A 96 2.60 3.47 19.73
CA SER A 96 1.84 3.68 18.51
C SER A 96 2.77 4.13 17.40
N MET A 97 2.71 3.46 16.25
CA MET A 97 3.40 3.84 15.03
C MET A 97 2.36 4.37 14.04
N THR A 98 2.69 5.44 13.33
CA THR A 98 1.83 5.99 12.27
C THR A 98 2.63 6.11 10.99
N GLY A 99 1.94 6.01 9.85
CA GLY A 99 2.54 6.10 8.52
C GLY A 99 1.61 6.81 7.56
N LYS A 100 2.19 7.48 6.57
CA LYS A 100 1.49 8.02 5.41
C LYS A 100 2.21 7.59 4.16
N PHE A 101 1.47 7.20 3.14
CA PHE A 101 2.01 6.80 1.85
C PHE A 101 1.01 7.05 0.73
N TYR A 102 1.50 7.10 -0.51
CA TYR A 102 0.65 7.28 -1.68
C TYR A 102 0.54 6.01 -2.52
N LEU A 103 -0.64 5.80 -3.07
CA LEU A 103 -0.91 4.72 -4.03
C LEU A 103 -1.40 5.31 -5.34
N SER A 104 -0.80 4.87 -6.45
CA SER A 104 -1.43 4.96 -7.76
C SER A 104 -2.21 3.67 -8.01
N VAL A 105 -3.53 3.78 -8.19
CA VAL A 105 -4.46 2.68 -8.41
C VAL A 105 -5.04 2.79 -9.83
N PRO A 106 -4.47 2.08 -10.80
CA PRO A 106 -5.01 1.91 -12.14
C PRO A 106 -6.48 1.50 -12.15
N LYS A 107 -7.26 2.12 -13.04
CA LYS A 107 -8.70 1.84 -13.19
C LYS A 107 -8.98 0.46 -13.78
N ASN A 108 -7.98 -0.20 -14.39
CA ASN A 108 -8.08 -1.59 -14.82
C ASN A 108 -8.08 -2.57 -13.63
N GLY A 109 -7.57 -2.16 -12.45
CA GLY A 109 -7.61 -2.92 -11.21
C GLY A 109 -6.57 -4.04 -11.08
N ASP A 110 -5.61 -4.15 -12.00
CA ASP A 110 -4.67 -5.28 -12.05
C ASP A 110 -3.48 -5.10 -11.09
N ASP A 111 -2.92 -3.89 -11.04
CA ASP A 111 -1.68 -3.61 -10.34
C ASP A 111 -1.76 -2.26 -9.64
N ILE A 112 -1.31 -2.11 -8.40
CA ILE A 112 -1.18 -0.79 -7.76
C ILE A 112 0.29 -0.42 -7.61
N THR A 113 0.62 0.85 -7.81
CA THR A 113 1.97 1.36 -7.57
C THR A 113 2.02 2.06 -6.24
N TYR A 114 2.89 1.59 -5.35
CA TYR A 114 3.24 2.28 -4.12
C TYR A 114 4.29 3.35 -4.45
N THR A 115 4.02 4.60 -4.08
CA THR A 115 4.91 5.74 -4.36
C THR A 115 5.18 6.46 -3.05
N ASP A 116 6.35 6.24 -2.47
CA ASP A 116 6.65 6.75 -1.13
C ASP A 116 7.07 8.21 -1.16
N ILE A 117 6.58 9.00 -0.20
CA ILE A 117 7.22 10.26 0.20
C ILE A 117 7.65 10.11 1.67
N SER A 118 8.56 9.19 1.95
CA SER A 118 9.58 9.37 3.01
C SER A 118 10.77 8.40 2.95
N LYS A 119 10.68 7.23 2.27
CA LYS A 119 11.84 6.37 1.98
C LYS A 119 11.76 5.71 0.60
N MET A 120 11.96 6.56 -0.41
CA MET A 120 12.77 6.31 -1.62
C MET A 120 12.58 5.05 -2.49
N HIS A 121 11.52 4.26 -2.38
CA HIS A 121 11.33 3.13 -3.30
C HIS A 121 9.88 3.04 -3.80
N SER A 122 9.70 3.33 -5.09
CA SER A 122 8.45 3.05 -5.80
C SER A 122 8.45 1.61 -6.27
N TYR A 123 7.35 0.88 -6.11
CA TYR A 123 7.23 -0.52 -6.55
C TYR A 123 5.80 -0.87 -6.94
N LYS A 124 5.66 -1.90 -7.78
CA LYS A 124 4.40 -2.37 -8.36
C LYS A 124 3.90 -3.61 -7.62
N LEU A 125 2.73 -3.53 -7.02
CA LEU A 125 2.01 -4.62 -6.35
C LEU A 125 0.96 -5.19 -7.31
N LYS A 126 0.77 -6.51 -7.31
CA LYS A 126 -0.22 -7.19 -8.15
C LYS A 126 -1.39 -7.66 -7.31
N LYS A 127 -2.59 -7.62 -7.87
CA LYS A 127 -3.77 -8.20 -7.22
C LYS A 127 -3.57 -9.71 -7.02
N LYS A 128 -3.95 -10.22 -5.86
CA LYS A 128 -3.93 -11.66 -5.55
C LYS A 128 -5.09 -12.42 -6.16
#